data_AF-A0A2B8A4P7-F1
#
_entry.id   AF-A0A2B8A4P7-F1
#
_cell.length_a   1.000
_cell.length_b   1.000
_cell.length_c   1.000
_cell.angle_alpha   90.00
_cell.angle_beta   90.00
_cell.angle_gamma   90.00
#
_symmetry.space_group_name_H-M   'P 1'
#
loop_
_entity.id
_entity.type
_entity.pdbx_description
1 polymer ?
#
loop_
_entity_poly.entity_id
_entity_poly.type
_entity_poly.pdbx_seq_one_letter_code
_entity_poly.pdbx_strand_id
1 'polypeptide(L)'
;MTDNLLNEIKKKKKEVAPNSKNQKAQAELIENFIQKKPRAVSPPKPGANAGITPADEVLSSVLRMDVASETLANILAEQGKIDMAVEMLKKLIWKYPHKKPYFAGKIHLLTGKQP
;
A
#
# COMPACT_ATOMS: atom_id res chain seq x y z
N MET A 1 17.21 33.82 -30.72
CA MET A 1 16.66 34.21 -29.40
C MET A 1 16.99 33.21 -28.29
N THR A 2 17.27 31.94 -28.59
CA THR A 2 17.65 30.89 -27.62
C THR A 2 19.10 30.96 -27.12
N ASP A 3 20.01 31.53 -27.91
CA ASP A 3 21.45 31.54 -27.58
C ASP A 3 21.79 32.49 -26.42
N ASN A 4 20.98 33.53 -26.23
CA ASN A 4 21.16 34.49 -25.16
C ASN A 4 20.79 33.88 -23.80
N LEU A 5 19.72 33.07 -23.77
CA LEU A 5 19.26 32.37 -22.56
C LEU A 5 20.25 31.27 -22.13
N LEU A 6 20.83 30.55 -23.08
CA LEU A 6 21.88 29.55 -22.83
C LEU A 6 23.17 30.17 -22.26
N ASN A 7 23.54 31.36 -22.76
CA ASN A 7 24.68 32.11 -22.23
C ASN A 7 24.41 32.66 -20.82
N GLU A 8 23.19 33.08 -20.53
CA GLU A 8 22.80 33.57 -19.19
C GLU A 8 22.82 32.45 -18.14
N ILE A 9 22.37 31.25 -18.49
CA ILE A 9 22.44 30.05 -17.63
C ILE A 9 23.90 29.64 -17.39
N LYS A 10 24.74 29.65 -18.42
CA LYS A 10 26.18 29.36 -18.28
C LYS A 10 26.90 30.39 -17.42
N LYS A 11 26.51 31.66 -17.50
CA LYS A 11 27.11 32.75 -16.71
C LYS A 11 26.74 32.64 -15.23
N LYS A 12 25.47 32.37 -14.90
CA LYS A 12 25.01 32.12 -13.51
C LYS A 12 25.68 30.91 -12.85
N LYS A 13 25.99 29.85 -13.60
CA LYS A 13 26.71 28.67 -13.07
C LYS A 13 28.16 28.98 -12.65
N LYS A 14 28.78 30.04 -13.19
CA LYS A 14 30.19 30.38 -12.96
C LYS A 14 30.41 31.28 -11.73
N GLU A 15 29.37 31.95 -11.22
CA GLU A 15 29.48 32.92 -10.12
C GLU A 15 29.21 32.34 -8.72
N VAL A 16 28.68 31.11 -8.61
CA VAL A 16 28.41 30.48 -7.32
C VAL A 16 29.49 29.44 -7.01
N ALA A 17 30.72 29.91 -6.81
CA ALA A 17 31.76 29.06 -6.24
C ALA A 17 31.41 28.76 -4.77
N PRO A 18 31.47 27.50 -4.32
CA PRO A 18 31.13 27.14 -2.94
C PRO A 18 32.13 27.79 -1.96
N ASN A 19 31.70 28.84 -1.28
CA ASN A 19 32.56 29.67 -0.41
C ASN A 19 32.65 29.12 1.02
N SER A 20 31.83 28.11 1.36
CA SER A 20 31.85 27.42 2.66
C SER A 20 32.16 25.93 2.52
N LYS A 21 32.74 25.35 3.57
CA LYS A 21 33.06 23.90 3.63
C LYS A 21 31.81 23.04 3.35
N ASN A 22 30.64 23.47 3.84
CA ASN A 22 29.37 22.78 3.63
C ASN A 22 28.91 22.82 2.16
N GLN A 23 29.10 23.96 1.47
CA GLN A 23 28.77 24.06 0.05
C GLN A 23 29.70 23.22 -0.82
N LYS A 24 30.98 23.07 -0.44
CA LYS A 24 31.93 22.20 -1.15
C LYS A 24 31.54 20.73 -1.02
N ALA A 25 31.22 20.29 0.20
CA ALA A 25 30.74 18.93 0.44
C ALA A 25 29.43 18.63 -0.31
N GLN A 26 28.51 19.62 -0.38
CA GLN A 26 27.27 19.48 -1.14
C GLN A 26 27.54 19.41 -2.65
N ALA A 27 28.44 20.24 -3.18
CA ALA A 27 28.84 20.20 -4.59
C ALA A 27 29.48 18.85 -4.96
N GLU A 28 30.35 18.31 -4.11
CA GLU A 28 30.95 16.98 -4.29
C GLU A 28 29.90 15.86 -4.25
N LEU A 29 28.91 15.94 -3.36
CA LEU A 29 27.81 14.97 -3.31
C LEU A 29 26.96 15.00 -4.59
N ILE A 30 26.66 16.19 -5.10
CA ILE A 30 25.91 16.39 -6.34
C ILE A 30 26.70 15.85 -7.53
N GLU A 31 28.00 16.17 -7.61
CA GLU A 31 28.88 15.70 -8.68
C GLU A 31 29.00 14.17 -8.66
N ASN A 32 29.21 13.59 -7.47
CA ASN A 32 29.22 12.13 -7.28
C ASN A 32 27.89 11.49 -7.65
N PHE A 33 26.75 12.14 -7.41
CA PHE A 33 25.43 11.64 -7.79
C PHE A 33 25.24 11.61 -9.31
N ILE A 34 25.64 12.68 -10.01
CA ILE A 34 25.58 12.75 -11.48
C ILE A 34 26.52 11.72 -12.11
N GLN A 35 27.75 11.58 -11.59
CA GLN A 35 28.75 10.65 -12.10
C GLN A 35 28.36 9.19 -11.87
N LYS A 36 27.86 8.86 -10.67
CA LYS A 36 27.45 7.49 -10.33
C LYS A 36 26.22 7.03 -11.10
N LYS A 37 25.53 7.94 -11.83
CA LYS A 37 24.30 7.67 -12.62
C LYS A 37 23.50 6.56 -11.94
N PRO A 38 23.04 6.77 -10.69
CA PRO A 38 22.42 5.71 -9.92
C PRO A 38 21.38 5.07 -10.82
N ARG A 39 21.60 3.80 -11.18
CA ARG A 39 20.65 3.07 -12.02
C ARG A 39 19.31 3.30 -11.34
N ALA A 40 18.39 3.94 -12.04
CA ALA A 40 17.03 4.08 -11.55
C ALA A 40 16.65 2.69 -11.09
N VAL A 41 16.45 2.51 -9.78
CA VAL A 41 16.00 1.24 -9.24
C VAL A 41 14.66 1.08 -9.92
N SER A 42 14.63 0.23 -10.96
CA SER A 42 13.41 0.00 -11.68
C SER A 42 12.42 -0.45 -10.60
N PRO A 43 11.23 0.15 -10.52
CA PRO A 43 10.21 -0.36 -9.62
C PRO A 43 10.15 -1.88 -9.84
N PRO A 44 10.06 -2.68 -8.77
CA PRO A 44 10.04 -4.13 -8.90
C PRO A 44 9.06 -4.50 -10.01
N LYS A 45 9.53 -5.29 -10.99
CA LYS A 45 8.74 -5.66 -12.16
C LYS A 45 7.33 -6.05 -11.69
N PRO A 46 6.25 -5.46 -12.23
CA PRO A 46 4.89 -5.92 -11.94
C PRO A 46 4.81 -7.35 -12.45
N GLY A 47 5.01 -8.32 -11.56
CA GLY A 47 5.26 -9.70 -11.96
C GLY A 47 5.82 -10.60 -10.86
N ALA A 48 6.58 -10.07 -9.89
CA ALA A 48 7.04 -10.89 -8.76
C ALA A 48 5.91 -11.24 -7.77
N ASN A 49 4.84 -10.43 -7.75
CA ASN A 49 3.61 -10.64 -6.98
C ASN A 49 2.39 -10.65 -7.90
N ALA A 50 2.47 -11.32 -9.07
CA ALA A 50 1.40 -11.31 -10.09
C ALA A 50 0.04 -11.91 -9.65
N GLY A 51 -0.12 -12.28 -8.38
CA GLY A 51 -1.38 -12.82 -7.85
C GLY A 51 -1.78 -12.29 -6.47
N ILE A 52 -1.04 -11.34 -5.89
CA ILE A 52 -1.38 -10.77 -4.57
C ILE A 52 -1.67 -9.29 -4.77
N THR A 53 -2.95 -8.94 -4.72
CA THR A 53 -3.35 -7.54 -4.72
C THR A 53 -3.04 -6.93 -3.35
N PRO A 54 -2.83 -5.59 -3.26
CA PRO A 54 -2.75 -4.93 -1.96
C PRO A 54 -3.97 -5.24 -1.06
N ALA A 55 -5.13 -5.49 -1.66
CA ALA A 55 -6.32 -5.91 -0.94
C ALA A 55 -6.19 -7.32 -0.33
N ASP A 56 -5.52 -8.25 -1.01
CA ASP A 56 -5.26 -9.60 -0.49
C ASP A 56 -4.23 -9.59 0.64
N GLU A 57 -3.25 -8.69 0.58
CA GLU A 57 -2.26 -8.53 1.66
C GLU A 57 -2.92 -7.99 2.94
N VAL A 58 -3.73 -6.93 2.80
CA VAL A 58 -4.53 -6.38 3.91
C VAL A 58 -5.49 -7.43 4.47
N LEU A 59 -6.15 -8.19 3.60
CA LEU A 59 -7.07 -9.24 4.01
C LEU A 59 -6.36 -10.38 4.77
N SER A 60 -5.20 -10.82 4.28
CA SER A 60 -4.36 -11.82 4.96
C SER A 60 -3.89 -11.33 6.32
N SER A 61 -3.52 -10.05 6.44
CA SER A 61 -3.20 -9.43 7.73
C SER A 61 -4.39 -9.48 8.68
N VAL A 62 -5.57 -9.06 8.23
CA VAL A 62 -6.80 -9.05 9.05
C VAL A 62 -7.22 -10.46 9.45
N LEU A 63 -7.05 -11.46 8.57
CA LEU A 63 -7.33 -12.86 8.88
C LEU A 63 -6.41 -13.45 9.95
N ARG A 64 -5.13 -13.04 9.95
CA ARG A 64 -4.15 -13.47 10.97
C ARG A 64 -4.43 -12.83 12.33
N MET A 65 -5.13 -11.71 12.34
CA MET A 65 -5.58 -11.05 13.56
C MET A 65 -6.86 -11.73 14.06
N ASP A 66 -6.97 -11.99 15.36
CA ASP A 66 -8.19 -12.51 15.99
C ASP A 66 -9.27 -11.41 16.14
N VAL A 67 -9.48 -10.64 15.07
CA VAL A 67 -10.38 -9.50 15.02
C VAL A 67 -11.60 -9.88 14.18
N ALA A 68 -12.60 -10.46 14.84
CA ALA A 68 -13.92 -10.67 14.25
C ALA A 68 -14.86 -9.52 14.66
N SER A 69 -15.45 -8.85 13.67
CA SER A 69 -16.49 -7.82 13.87
C SER A 69 -17.62 -7.97 12.85
N GLU A 70 -18.81 -7.51 13.22
CA GLU A 70 -19.98 -7.59 12.33
C GLU A 70 -19.79 -6.76 11.07
N THR A 71 -19.26 -5.54 11.21
CA THR A 71 -18.96 -4.66 10.09
C THR A 71 -17.98 -5.29 9.11
N LEU A 72 -16.94 -5.97 9.62
CA LEU A 72 -15.99 -6.69 8.77
C LEU A 72 -16.68 -7.83 8.02
N ALA A 73 -17.53 -8.62 8.69
CA ALA A 73 -18.27 -9.70 8.02
C ALA A 73 -19.19 -9.17 6.91
N ASN A 74 -19.87 -8.03 7.14
CA ASN A 74 -20.71 -7.40 6.11
C ASN A 74 -19.88 -6.92 4.91
N ILE A 75 -18.75 -6.23 5.14
CA ILE A 75 -17.86 -5.77 4.07
C ILE A 75 -17.33 -6.95 3.25
N LEU A 76 -16.95 -8.06 3.90
CA LEU A 76 -16.51 -9.26 3.21
C LEU A 76 -17.60 -9.87 2.34
N ALA A 77 -18.85 -9.88 2.82
CA ALA A 77 -19.98 -10.34 2.04
C ALA A 77 -20.25 -9.44 0.81
N GLU A 78 -20.18 -8.12 0.97
CA GLU A 78 -20.31 -7.14 -0.12
C GLU A 78 -19.20 -7.31 -1.17
N GLN A 79 -18.00 -7.72 -0.75
CA GLN A 79 -16.88 -8.06 -1.64
C GLN A 79 -17.01 -9.44 -2.30
N GLY A 80 -18.10 -10.18 -2.05
CA GLY A 80 -18.31 -11.54 -2.57
C GLY A 80 -17.50 -12.63 -1.85
N LYS A 81 -16.80 -12.29 -0.76
CA LYS A 81 -15.97 -13.23 0.03
C LYS A 81 -16.80 -13.95 1.09
N ILE A 82 -17.79 -14.72 0.63
CA ILE A 82 -18.82 -15.32 1.48
C ILE A 82 -18.22 -16.27 2.53
N ASP A 83 -17.27 -17.12 2.15
CA ASP A 83 -16.65 -18.09 3.07
C ASP A 83 -16.00 -17.40 4.28
N MET A 84 -15.32 -16.27 4.01
CA MET A 84 -14.67 -15.47 5.03
C MET A 84 -15.68 -14.75 5.92
N ALA A 85 -16.76 -14.20 5.33
CA ALA A 85 -17.83 -13.58 6.09
C ALA A 85 -18.48 -14.60 7.06
N VAL A 86 -18.71 -15.83 6.61
CA VAL A 86 -19.24 -16.92 7.44
C VAL A 86 -18.27 -17.29 8.56
N GLU A 87 -16.97 -17.35 8.30
CA GLU A 87 -15.97 -17.64 9.32
C GLU A 87 -15.95 -16.56 10.42
N MET A 88 -16.02 -15.29 10.03
CA MET A 88 -16.10 -14.17 10.98
C MET A 88 -17.38 -14.22 11.82
N LEU A 89 -18.53 -14.52 11.21
CA LEU A 89 -19.79 -14.70 11.93
C LEU A 89 -19.75 -15.88 12.89
N LYS A 90 -19.09 -16.99 12.52
CA LYS A 90 -18.86 -18.13 13.42
C LYS A 90 -18.02 -17.70 14.63
N LYS A 91 -16.90 -17.00 14.43
CA LYS A 91 -16.07 -16.45 15.52
C LYS A 91 -16.89 -15.55 16.45
N LEU A 92 -17.78 -14.73 15.89
CA LEU A 92 -18.70 -13.90 16.68
C LEU A 92 -19.72 -14.70 17.50
N ILE A 93 -20.17 -15.87 17.03
CA ILE A 93 -21.02 -16.77 17.83
C ILE A 93 -20.26 -17.29 19.05
N TRP A 94 -19.01 -17.71 18.87
CA TRP A 94 -18.17 -18.17 19.99
C TRP A 94 -17.93 -17.06 21.01
N LYS A 95 -17.70 -15.83 20.53
CA LYS A 95 -17.47 -14.66 21.40
C LYS A 95 -18.74 -14.12 22.06
N TYR A 96 -19.88 -14.21 21.39
CA TYR A 96 -21.16 -13.66 21.83
C TYR A 96 -22.30 -14.69 21.67
N PRO A 97 -22.31 -15.76 22.50
CA PRO A 97 -23.25 -16.86 22.35
C PRO A 97 -24.73 -16.44 22.48
N HIS A 98 -25.02 -15.37 23.23
CA HIS A 98 -26.36 -14.80 23.35
C HIS A 98 -26.92 -14.24 22.02
N LYS A 99 -26.05 -13.82 21.09
CA LYS A 99 -26.42 -13.36 19.74
C LYS A 99 -26.38 -14.49 18.70
N LYS A 100 -26.22 -15.74 19.12
CA LYS A 100 -26.21 -16.91 18.23
C LYS A 100 -27.36 -16.93 17.19
N PRO A 101 -28.65 -16.73 17.55
CA PRO A 101 -29.73 -16.77 16.55
C PRO A 101 -29.56 -15.70 15.47
N TYR A 102 -29.08 -14.50 15.86
CA TYR A 102 -28.83 -13.41 14.93
C TYR A 102 -27.73 -13.75 13.92
N PHE A 103 -26.56 -14.19 14.41
CA PHE A 103 -25.45 -14.56 13.52
C PHE A 103 -25.74 -15.79 12.68
N ALA A 104 -26.46 -16.78 13.22
CA ALA A 104 -26.90 -17.95 12.47
C ALA A 104 -27.85 -17.57 11.32
N GLY A 105 -28.78 -16.63 11.56
CA GLY A 105 -29.64 -16.06 10.52
C GLY A 105 -28.86 -15.36 9.41
N LYS A 106 -27.84 -14.56 9.77
CA LYS A 106 -26.93 -13.95 8.78
C LYS A 106 -26.17 -14.99 7.96
N ILE A 107 -25.65 -16.04 8.59
CA ILE A 107 -24.96 -17.13 7.87
C ILE A 107 -25.92 -17.82 6.89
N HIS A 108 -27.17 -18.04 7.28
CA HIS A 108 -28.20 -18.59 6.38
C HIS A 108 -28.45 -17.69 5.17
N LEU A 109 -28.65 -16.39 5.41
CA LEU A 109 -28.88 -15.41 4.35
C LEU A 109 -27.73 -15.39 3.34
N LEU A 110 -26.49 -15.46 3.82
CA LEU A 110 -25.29 -15.44 2.96
C LEU A 110 -25.08 -16.74 2.17
N THR A 111 -25.46 -17.89 2.74
CA THR A 111 -25.21 -19.20 2.11
C THR A 111 -26.35 -19.70 1.23
N GLY A 112 -27.48 -18.99 1.22
CA GLY A 112 -28.65 -19.35 0.40
C GLY A 112 -29.29 -20.69 0.76
N LYS A 113 -28.86 -21.36 1.84
CA LYS A 113 -29.54 -22.55 2.37
C LYS A 113 -30.81 -22.07 3.06
N GLN A 114 -31.95 -22.24 2.40
CA GLN A 114 -33.27 -22.20 3.05
C GLN A 114 -33.49 -23.53 3.80
N PRO A 115 -34.26 -23.52 4.92
CA PRO A 115 -34.64 -24.74 5.63
C PRO A 115 -35.49 -25.68 4.76
#